data_AF-A0A257JJ52-F1
#
_entry.id   AF-A0A257JJ52-F1
#
_cell.length_a   1.000
_cell.length_b   1.000
_cell.length_c   1.000
_cell.angle_alpha   90.00
_cell.angle_beta   90.00
_cell.angle_gamma   90.00
#
_symmetry.space_group_name_H-M   'P 1'
#
loop_
_entity.id
_entity.type
_entity.pdbx_description
1 polymer ?
#
loop_
_entity_poly.entity_id
_entity_poly.type
_entity_poly.pdbx_seq_one_letter_code
_entity_poly.pdbx_strand_id
1 'polypeptide(L)' 'MSGFRLPVPHGAWVDRTQPLRFQFNGREVQGFEGDTVASALLAGGHVHVARSFKLHRPRGIFTCGVEEPNALV' A
#
# COMPACT_ATOMS: atom_id res chain seq x y z
N MET A 1 -3.75 2.37 -12.87
CA MET A 1 -4.40 3.43 -12.06
C MET A 1 -3.31 4.22 -11.39
N SER A 2 -3.30 5.54 -11.52
CA SER A 2 -2.37 6.38 -10.75
C SER A 2 -2.80 6.38 -9.28
N GLY A 3 -1.84 6.20 -8.38
CA GLY A 3 -2.04 6.41 -6.95
C GLY A 3 -1.75 7.87 -6.59
N PHE A 4 -2.38 8.37 -5.53
CA PHE A 4 -2.04 9.65 -4.94
C PHE A 4 -2.23 9.61 -3.43
N ARG A 5 -1.49 10.45 -2.70
CA ARG A 5 -1.68 10.66 -1.26
C ARG A 5 -2.58 11.86 -1.05
N LEU A 6 -3.47 11.78 -0.06
CA LEU A 6 -4.31 12.91 0.32
C LEU A 6 -3.43 14.06 0.87
N PRO A 7 -3.82 15.33 0.63
CA PRO A 7 -3.17 16.47 1.25
C PRO A 7 -3.49 16.54 2.76
N VAL A 8 -2.74 17.38 3.49
CA VAL A 8 -3.06 17.74 4.88
C VAL A 8 -4.44 18.44 4.90
N PRO A 9 -5.33 18.12 5.86
CA PRO A 9 -5.07 17.35 7.09
C PRO A 9 -5.25 15.83 6.97
N HIS A 10 -5.85 15.31 5.90
CA HIS A 10 -6.24 13.89 5.83
C HIS A 10 -5.06 12.94 5.55
N GLY A 11 -3.98 13.43 4.96
CA GLY A 11 -2.71 12.71 4.81
C GLY A 11 -1.60 13.25 5.69
N ALA A 12 -1.90 13.63 6.94
CA ALA A 12 -0.94 14.20 7.87
C ALA A 12 -0.16 13.16 8.70
N TRP A 13 -0.59 11.89 8.67
CA TRP A 13 0.00 10.82 9.49
C TRP A 13 1.25 10.17 8.85
N VAL A 14 1.80 10.81 7.82
CA VAL A 14 3.05 10.41 7.18
C VAL A 14 4.01 11.60 7.14
N ASP A 15 5.28 11.36 7.43
CA ASP A 15 6.31 12.39 7.34
C ASP A 15 6.90 12.43 5.92
N ARG A 16 6.44 13.41 5.13
CA ARG A 16 6.89 13.60 3.74
C ARG A 16 8.35 14.04 3.61
N THR A 17 9.01 14.41 4.71
CA THR A 17 10.43 14.79 4.72
C THR A 17 11.36 13.58 4.85
N GLN A 18 10.82 12.43 5.24
CA GLN A 18 11.57 11.19 5.45
C GLN A 18 11.11 10.09 4.47
N PRO A 19 11.61 10.11 3.22
CA PRO A 19 11.28 9.07 2.24
C PRO A 19 11.94 7.73 2.60
N LEU A 20 11.18 6.66 2.47
CA LEU A 20 11.62 5.28 2.66
C LEU A 20 11.50 4.50 1.36
N ARG A 21 12.37 3.51 1.17
CA ARG A 21 12.35 2.60 0.01
C ARG A 21 12.33 1.17 0.49
N PHE A 22 11.49 0.36 -0.14
CA PHE A 22 11.43 -1.08 0.10
C PHE A 22 11.10 -1.81 -1.20
N GLN A 23 11.22 -3.13 -1.19
CA GLN A 23 10.83 -3.96 -2.32
C GLN A 23 9.56 -4.74 -2.01
N PHE A 24 8.64 -4.79 -2.97
CA PHE A 24 7.46 -5.62 -2.94
C PHE A 24 7.34 -6.40 -4.24
N ASN A 25 7.33 -7.74 -4.16
CA ASN A 25 7.32 -8.62 -5.34
C ASN A 25 8.41 -8.28 -6.38
N GLY A 26 9.62 -7.96 -5.90
CA GLY A 26 10.77 -7.59 -6.74
C GLY A 26 10.69 -6.21 -7.39
N ARG A 27 9.71 -5.37 -7.01
CA ARG A 27 9.59 -3.98 -7.48
C ARG A 27 9.94 -3.02 -6.35
N GLU A 28 10.74 -2.00 -6.65
CA GLU A 28 11.01 -0.92 -5.71
C GLU A 28 9.74 -0.07 -5.51
N VAL A 29 9.40 0.20 -4.26
CA VAL A 29 8.25 1.01 -3.84
C VAL A 29 8.76 2.11 -2.92
N GLN A 30 8.23 3.32 -3.13
CA GLN A 30 8.54 4.49 -2.30
C GLN A 30 7.43 4.75 -1.28
N GLY A 31 7.81 4.74 -0.01
CA GLY A 31 6.98 5.14 1.13
C GLY A 31 7.54 6.38 1.82
N PHE A 32 6.89 6.76 2.91
CA PHE A 32 7.37 7.75 3.87
C PHE A 32 7.36 7.15 5.28
N GLU A 33 8.08 7.73 6.22
CA GLU A 33 7.90 7.36 7.62
C GLU A 33 6.42 7.52 8.02
N GLY A 34 5.87 6.53 8.72
CA GLY A 34 4.44 6.45 9.07
C GLY A 34 3.57 5.71 8.05
N ASP A 35 4.05 5.47 6.82
CA ASP A 35 3.34 4.58 5.89
C ASP A 35 3.32 3.13 6.41
N THR A 36 2.23 2.43 6.11
CA THR A 36 2.23 0.97 6.07
C THR A 36 2.61 0.49 4.67
N VAL A 37 2.94 -0.79 4.51
CA VAL A 37 3.14 -1.39 3.18
C VAL A 37 1.91 -1.15 2.30
N ALA A 38 0.71 -1.31 2.86
CA ALA A 38 -0.55 -1.10 2.15
C ALA A 38 -0.73 0.36 1.67
N SER A 39 -0.52 1.35 2.53
CA SER A 39 -0.69 2.76 2.17
C SER A 39 0.33 3.21 1.11
N ALA A 40 1.59 2.76 1.23
CA ALA A 40 2.62 3.05 0.24
C ALA A 40 2.32 2.43 -1.13
N LEU A 41 1.83 1.18 -1.16
CA LEU A 41 1.42 0.51 -2.40
C LEU A 41 0.25 1.24 -3.09
N LEU A 42 -0.79 1.62 -2.33
CA LEU A 42 -1.92 2.37 -2.88
C LEU A 42 -1.48 3.74 -3.42
N ALA A 43 -0.60 4.43 -2.70
CA ALA A 43 -0.06 5.70 -3.13
C ALA A 43 0.79 5.60 -4.40
N GLY A 44 1.48 4.46 -4.61
CA GLY A 44 2.18 4.12 -5.85
C GLY A 44 1.28 3.60 -6.98
N GLY A 45 -0.03 3.45 -6.75
CA GLY A 45 -0.98 2.93 -7.74
C GLY A 45 -0.97 1.40 -7.89
N HIS A 46 -0.37 0.68 -6.93
CA HIS A 46 -0.33 -0.79 -6.92
C HIS A 46 -1.63 -1.36 -6.33
N VAL A 47 -2.60 -1.67 -7.20
CA VAL A 47 -3.92 -2.16 -6.78
C VAL A 47 -3.98 -3.69 -6.70
N HIS A 48 -3.21 -4.41 -7.51
CA HIS A 48 -3.12 -5.87 -7.45
C HIS A 48 -1.94 -6.27 -6.57
N VAL A 49 -2.22 -6.81 -5.39
CA VAL A 49 -1.20 -7.15 -4.38
C VAL A 49 -1.13 -8.63 -4.08
N ALA A 50 -2.23 -9.37 -4.31
CA ALA A 50 -2.33 -10.79 -4.00
C ALA A 50 -3.28 -11.52 -4.95
N ARG A 51 -3.36 -12.84 -4.80
CA ARG A 51 -4.38 -13.68 -5.44
C ARG A 51 -5.11 -14.50 -4.39
N SER A 52 -6.42 -14.68 -4.56
CA SER A 52 -7.20 -15.51 -3.63
C SER A 52 -6.67 -16.95 -3.61
N PHE A 53 -6.53 -17.54 -2.43
CA PHE A 53 -6.00 -18.89 -2.26
C PHE A 53 -6.66 -19.95 -3.15
N LYS A 54 -8.00 -20.07 -3.13
CA LYS A 54 -8.71 -21.15 -3.84
C LYS A 54 -8.88 -20.93 -5.34
N LEU A 55 -9.14 -19.69 -5.76
CA LEU A 55 -9.60 -19.39 -7.12
C LEU A 55 -8.57 -18.61 -7.95
N HIS A 56 -7.41 -18.30 -7.39
CA HIS A 56 -6.35 -17.48 -7.98
C HIS A 56 -6.84 -16.16 -8.60
N ARG A 57 -7.97 -15.62 -8.12
CA ARG A 57 -8.52 -14.35 -8.60
C ARG A 57 -7.65 -13.19 -8.12
N PRO A 58 -7.42 -12.16 -8.96
CA PRO A 58 -6.79 -10.92 -8.53
C PRO A 58 -7.40 -10.37 -7.24
N ARG A 59 -6.56 -9.98 -6.28
CA ARG A 59 -6.96 -9.31 -5.04
C ARG A 59 -6.15 -8.05 -4.80
N GLY A 60 -6.84 -7.04 -4.30
CA GLY A 60 -6.26 -5.79 -3.80
C GLY A 60 -6.40 -5.68 -2.29
N ILE A 61 -5.82 -4.63 -1.73
CA ILE A 61 -6.05 -4.18 -0.35
C ILE A 61 -7.53 -3.84 -0.21
N PHE A 62 -8.15 -4.28 0.88
CA PHE A 62 -9.59 -4.13 1.11
C PHE A 62 -9.92 -3.28 2.33
N THR A 63 -9.08 -3.31 3.37
CA THR A 63 -9.27 -2.58 4.63
C THR A 63 -7.98 -1.82 5.01
N CYS A 64 -7.98 -1.20 6.18
CA CYS A 64 -6.87 -0.38 6.68
C CYS A 64 -6.40 -0.79 8.09
N GLY A 65 -6.67 -2.03 8.49
CA GLY A 65 -6.43 -2.50 9.85
C GLY A 65 -6.22 -4.01 9.94
N VAL A 66 -6.37 -4.52 11.16
CA VAL A 66 -6.16 -5.94 11.50
C VAL A 66 -7.17 -6.89 10.83
N GLU A 67 -8.27 -6.34 10.32
CA GLU A 67 -9.32 -7.05 9.62
C GLU A 67 -9.02 -7.33 8.13
N GLU A 68 -7.86 -6.93 7.61
CA GLU A 68 -7.46 -7.09 6.21
C GLU A 68 -7.38 -8.57 5.78
N PRO A 69 -8.21 -9.03 4.81
CA PRO A 69 -8.28 -10.44 4.45
C PRO A 69 -7.40 -10.84 3.25
N ASN A 70 -6.91 -9.89 2.46
CA ASN A 70 -6.27 -10.17 1.16
C ASN A 70 -4.74 -9.90 1.17
N ALA A 71 -4.31 -8.79 1.77
CA ALA A 71 -2.95 -8.26 1.62
C ALA A 71 -1.99 -8.70 2.73
N LEU A 72 -1.74 -10.01 2.84
CA LEU A 72 -0.83 -10.60 3.83
C LEU A 72 0.60 -10.72 3.27
N VAL A 73 1.62 -10.37 4.07
CA VAL A 73 3.05 -10.37 3.70
C VAL A 73 3.95 -10.78 4.84
#